data_AF-D5Q797-F1
#
_entry.id   AF-D5Q797-F1
#
_cell.length_a   1.000
_cell.length_b   1.000
_cell.length_c   1.000
_cell.angle_alpha   90.00
_cell.angle_beta   90.00
_cell.angle_gamma   90.00
#
_symmetry.space_group_name_H-M   'P 1'
#
loop_
_entity.id
_entity.type
_entity.pdbx_description
1 polymer ?
#
loop_
_entity_poly.entity_id
_entity_poly.type
_entity_poly.pdbx_seq_one_letter_code
_entity_poly.pdbx_strand_id
1 'polypeptide(L)'
;KWLKSEDLQSAYFIGGPQMISTNVINKVNGITKDSVTNNRVYGADRHETNANVIKKFYTDDELEAVLVAKSDVLVDALAAGPLAANLKSPILITPKTYVSAYHKENLEAKSANKVYKIGGGLTSKVMSSIASSLSKHNTTPTDPGTSGGKTVMIDPGHGGSDTGTTGKPLGGIKEKDYTLNTSLATTEYLRSKGFNVIMTRDTDKTLSLGNRTALSNSLRPDLFTSIHYNASDTTGNGVEVFYKLKDKDGGTTKTVATNILNRILEKFNLKNRGAKTRTLSTDPTKDYLYVLRNNDMPAVLVECAFLDNEKDMSLLNTSDKVKEMGTQIGKGIEDSLK
;
A
#
# COMPACT_ATOMS: atom_id res chain seq x y z
N LYS A 1 -35.30 -15.44 4.30
CA LYS A 1 -36.50 -16.11 3.75
C LYS A 1 -36.73 -15.65 2.32
N TRP A 2 -36.88 -14.34 2.07
CA TRP A 2 -36.95 -13.78 0.71
C TRP A 2 -35.82 -14.26 -0.22
N LEU A 3 -34.54 -14.09 0.14
CA LEU A 3 -33.43 -14.60 -0.70
C LEU A 3 -33.50 -16.11 -1.07
N LYS A 4 -34.22 -16.94 -0.29
CA LYS A 4 -34.39 -18.37 -0.58
C LYS A 4 -35.53 -18.66 -1.55
N SER A 5 -36.49 -17.74 -1.67
CA SER A 5 -37.56 -17.84 -2.67
C SER A 5 -37.15 -17.29 -4.02
N GLU A 6 -36.04 -16.55 -4.08
CA GLU A 6 -35.46 -16.07 -5.33
C GLU A 6 -34.55 -17.14 -5.94
N ASP A 7 -34.64 -17.37 -7.26
CA ASP A 7 -33.75 -18.26 -8.02
C ASP A 7 -32.38 -17.60 -8.28
N LEU A 8 -31.65 -17.32 -7.19
CA LEU A 8 -30.37 -16.61 -7.24
C LEU A 8 -29.31 -17.43 -8.01
N GLN A 9 -28.80 -16.86 -9.11
CA GLN A 9 -27.70 -17.49 -9.85
C GLN A 9 -26.38 -17.34 -9.08
N SER A 10 -26.09 -16.13 -8.59
CA SER A 10 -24.83 -15.78 -7.95
C SER A 10 -25.02 -14.71 -6.87
N ALA A 11 -23.97 -14.44 -6.11
CA ALA A 11 -23.90 -13.41 -5.09
C ALA A 11 -22.46 -12.89 -4.93
N TYR A 12 -22.31 -11.63 -4.51
CA TYR A 12 -21.03 -11.01 -4.20
C TYR A 12 -21.04 -10.47 -2.76
N PHE A 13 -19.86 -10.48 -2.13
CA PHE A 13 -19.69 -10.03 -0.74
C PHE A 13 -18.70 -8.88 -0.68
N ILE A 14 -19.19 -7.66 -0.54
CA ILE A 14 -18.35 -6.46 -0.51
C ILE A 14 -18.00 -6.14 0.94
N GLY A 15 -16.78 -6.48 1.36
CA GLY A 15 -16.30 -6.28 2.73
C GLY A 15 -15.42 -7.41 3.24
N GLY A 16 -14.51 -7.07 4.14
CA GLY A 16 -13.55 -8.00 4.72
C GLY A 16 -14.17 -9.03 5.67
N PRO A 17 -13.42 -10.06 6.09
CA PRO A 17 -13.88 -11.10 7.01
C PRO A 17 -14.42 -10.58 8.35
N GLN A 18 -13.93 -9.43 8.81
CA GLN A 18 -14.41 -8.76 10.03
C GLN A 18 -15.82 -8.18 9.89
N MET A 19 -16.20 -7.77 8.68
CA MET A 19 -17.52 -7.19 8.39
C MET A 19 -18.53 -8.24 7.92
N ILE A 20 -18.07 -9.23 7.14
CA ILE A 20 -18.89 -10.32 6.61
C ILE A 20 -18.16 -11.63 6.92
N SER A 21 -18.68 -12.44 7.84
CA SER A 21 -18.02 -13.70 8.22
C SER A 21 -18.13 -14.79 7.15
N THR A 22 -17.23 -15.77 7.18
CA THR A 22 -17.29 -16.95 6.28
C THR A 22 -18.60 -17.72 6.45
N ASN A 23 -19.20 -17.71 7.65
CA ASN A 23 -20.50 -18.32 7.90
C ASN A 23 -21.62 -17.66 7.09
N VAL A 24 -21.55 -16.34 6.84
CA VAL A 24 -22.51 -15.65 5.97
C VAL A 24 -22.34 -16.13 4.52
N ILE A 25 -21.09 -16.21 4.05
CA ILE A 25 -20.78 -16.72 2.70
C ILE A 25 -21.31 -18.14 2.52
N ASN A 26 -21.02 -19.05 3.46
CA ASN A 26 -21.46 -20.44 3.39
C ASN A 26 -22.99 -20.57 3.36
N LYS A 27 -23.70 -19.74 4.12
CA LYS A 27 -25.17 -19.70 4.11
C LYS A 27 -25.74 -19.24 2.77
N VAL A 28 -25.12 -18.24 2.15
CA VAL A 28 -25.54 -17.73 0.83
C VAL A 28 -25.18 -18.71 -0.28
N ASN A 29 -24.01 -19.36 -0.18
CA ASN A 29 -23.59 -20.40 -1.12
C ASN A 29 -24.55 -21.60 -1.16
N GLY A 30 -25.18 -21.94 -0.03
CA GLY A 30 -26.21 -22.98 0.02
C GLY A 30 -27.54 -22.61 -0.64
N ILE A 31 -27.70 -21.38 -1.14
CA ILE A 31 -28.94 -20.89 -1.76
C ILE A 31 -28.71 -20.24 -3.13
N THR A 32 -27.49 -20.28 -3.68
CA THR A 32 -27.16 -19.83 -5.03
C THR A 32 -26.88 -21.04 -5.94
N LYS A 33 -27.11 -20.91 -7.25
CA LYS A 33 -26.78 -21.97 -8.21
C LYS A 33 -25.28 -22.11 -8.42
N ASP A 34 -24.58 -20.98 -8.54
CA ASP A 34 -23.13 -20.94 -8.67
C ASP A 34 -22.46 -20.95 -7.30
N SER A 35 -21.23 -21.47 -7.26
CA SER A 35 -20.37 -21.32 -6.09
C SER A 35 -19.97 -19.86 -5.92
N VAL A 36 -20.21 -19.32 -4.73
CA VAL A 36 -19.92 -17.91 -4.38
C VAL A 36 -18.84 -17.79 -3.30
N THR A 37 -18.20 -18.91 -2.91
CA THR A 37 -17.17 -18.94 -1.87
C THR A 37 -15.99 -18.00 -2.15
N ASN A 38 -15.70 -17.75 -3.43
CA ASN A 38 -14.62 -16.87 -3.89
C ASN A 38 -15.10 -15.48 -4.36
N ASN A 39 -16.37 -15.12 -4.13
CA ASN A 39 -16.96 -13.86 -4.61
C ASN A 39 -16.83 -12.69 -3.63
N ARG A 40 -15.90 -12.78 -2.68
CA ARG A 40 -15.61 -11.68 -1.76
C ARG A 40 -14.71 -10.64 -2.44
N VAL A 41 -15.07 -9.36 -2.31
CA VAL A 41 -14.27 -8.22 -2.76
C VAL A 41 -14.09 -7.29 -1.57
N TYR A 42 -12.85 -7.00 -1.20
CA TYR A 42 -12.55 -6.17 -0.04
C TYR A 42 -11.13 -5.60 -0.13
N GLY A 43 -10.84 -4.62 0.71
CA GLY A 43 -9.51 -4.10 0.96
C GLY A 43 -9.37 -3.69 2.43
N ALA A 44 -8.19 -3.21 2.79
CA ALA A 44 -7.82 -2.79 4.14
C ALA A 44 -8.50 -1.47 4.56
N ASP A 45 -9.06 -0.72 3.62
CA ASP A 45 -9.98 0.39 3.86
C ASP A 45 -10.98 0.60 2.72
N ARG A 46 -11.71 1.72 2.80
CA ARG A 46 -12.71 2.12 1.80
C ARG A 46 -12.10 2.41 0.43
N HIS A 47 -10.85 2.86 0.37
CA HIS A 47 -10.18 3.23 -0.87
C HIS A 47 -9.69 1.99 -1.60
N GLU A 48 -9.05 1.06 -0.88
CA GLU A 48 -8.66 -0.23 -1.45
C GLU A 48 -9.88 -1.08 -1.82
N THR A 49 -10.92 -1.10 -0.98
CA THR A 49 -12.18 -1.77 -1.33
C THR A 49 -12.78 -1.18 -2.59
N ASN A 50 -12.79 0.15 -2.74
CA ASN A 50 -13.28 0.81 -3.94
C ASN A 50 -12.42 0.47 -5.17
N ALA A 51 -11.09 0.47 -5.04
CA ALA A 51 -10.19 0.05 -6.12
C ALA A 51 -10.45 -1.40 -6.56
N ASN A 52 -10.63 -2.32 -5.61
CA ASN A 52 -10.91 -3.73 -5.90
C ASN A 52 -12.31 -3.94 -6.51
N VAL A 53 -13.31 -3.14 -6.13
CA VAL A 53 -14.62 -3.12 -6.77
C VAL A 53 -14.50 -2.66 -8.22
N ILE A 54 -13.77 -1.56 -8.49
CA ILE A 54 -13.53 -1.07 -9.85
C ILE A 54 -12.84 -2.15 -10.68
N LYS A 55 -11.76 -2.72 -10.18
CA LYS A 55 -10.98 -3.78 -10.84
C LYS A 55 -11.83 -5.02 -11.16
N LYS A 56 -12.69 -5.45 -10.23
CA LYS A 56 -13.48 -6.68 -10.37
C LYS A 56 -14.66 -6.53 -11.33
N PHE A 57 -15.35 -5.40 -11.30
CA PHE A 57 -16.64 -5.24 -11.98
C PHE A 57 -16.60 -4.37 -13.23
N TYR A 58 -15.54 -3.59 -13.43
CA TYR A 58 -15.35 -2.72 -14.59
C TYR A 58 -14.10 -3.19 -15.34
N THR A 59 -14.24 -4.27 -16.11
CA THR A 59 -13.12 -4.96 -16.77
C THR A 59 -12.63 -4.26 -18.02
N ASP A 60 -13.46 -3.40 -18.63
CA ASP A 60 -13.08 -2.69 -19.86
C ASP A 60 -11.92 -1.72 -19.61
N ASP A 61 -10.96 -1.69 -20.54
CA ASP A 61 -9.81 -0.78 -20.49
C ASP A 61 -10.18 0.64 -20.95
N GLU A 62 -11.24 0.77 -21.75
CA GLU A 62 -11.79 2.06 -22.15
C GLU A 62 -13.17 2.28 -21.51
N LEU A 63 -13.23 3.19 -20.53
CA LEU A 63 -14.45 3.53 -19.83
C LEU A 63 -15.14 4.74 -20.48
N GLU A 64 -16.47 4.76 -20.48
CA GLU A 64 -17.20 5.96 -20.91
C GLU A 64 -16.93 7.14 -19.97
N ALA A 65 -16.92 6.88 -18.66
CA ALA A 65 -16.58 7.89 -17.68
C ALA A 65 -15.99 7.30 -16.40
N VAL A 66 -15.42 8.18 -15.57
CA VAL A 66 -15.16 7.92 -14.15
C VAL A 66 -15.76 9.06 -13.34
N LEU A 67 -16.63 8.72 -12.38
CA LEU A 67 -17.21 9.69 -11.45
C LEU A 67 -16.36 9.72 -10.18
N VAL A 68 -15.84 10.89 -9.80
CA VAL A 68 -14.92 11.03 -8.67
C VAL A 68 -15.62 11.77 -7.52
N ALA A 69 -15.74 11.11 -6.37
CA ALA A 69 -16.33 11.69 -5.17
C ALA A 69 -15.33 11.67 -4.00
N LYS A 70 -15.51 12.59 -3.04
CA LYS A 70 -14.70 12.62 -1.82
C LYS A 70 -15.06 11.44 -0.91
N SER A 71 -14.05 10.82 -0.29
CA SER A 71 -14.25 9.62 0.52
C SER A 71 -14.69 9.87 1.97
N ASP A 72 -14.63 11.12 2.45
CA ASP A 72 -14.94 11.50 3.83
C ASP A 72 -16.44 11.73 4.07
N VAL A 73 -17.19 12.12 3.05
CA VAL A 73 -18.65 12.24 3.08
C VAL A 73 -19.25 11.46 1.91
N LEU A 74 -20.07 10.44 2.22
CA LEU A 74 -20.55 9.48 1.22
C LEU A 74 -21.84 9.91 0.49
N VAL A 75 -22.49 10.99 0.92
CA VAL A 75 -23.76 11.45 0.30
C VAL A 75 -23.56 11.83 -1.17
N ASP A 76 -22.42 12.44 -1.50
CA ASP A 76 -22.07 12.82 -2.89
C ASP A 76 -21.92 11.56 -3.76
N ALA A 77 -21.19 10.55 -3.27
CA ALA A 77 -21.01 9.27 -3.97
C ALA A 77 -22.35 8.53 -4.14
N LEU A 78 -23.20 8.54 -3.11
CA LEU A 78 -24.52 7.91 -3.17
C LEU A 78 -25.43 8.60 -4.20
N ALA A 79 -25.45 9.94 -4.21
CA ALA A 79 -26.24 10.72 -5.16
C ALA A 79 -25.77 10.58 -6.62
N ALA A 80 -24.50 10.24 -6.84
CA ALA A 80 -23.96 9.95 -8.17
C ALA A 80 -24.36 8.56 -8.71
N GLY A 81 -24.88 7.67 -7.87
CA GLY A 81 -25.24 6.29 -8.22
C GLY A 81 -26.10 6.16 -9.50
N PRO A 82 -27.24 6.88 -9.60
CA PRO A 82 -28.07 6.83 -10.80
C PRO A 82 -27.36 7.26 -12.09
N LEU A 83 -26.52 8.31 -12.02
CA LEU A 83 -25.75 8.77 -13.18
C LEU A 83 -24.67 7.76 -13.56
N ALA A 84 -23.94 7.21 -12.58
CA ALA A 84 -22.94 6.17 -12.79
C ALA A 84 -23.55 4.93 -13.46
N ALA A 85 -24.73 4.50 -13.00
CA ALA A 85 -25.45 3.38 -13.58
C ALA A 85 -25.87 3.66 -15.03
N ASN A 86 -26.40 4.87 -15.32
CA ASN A 86 -26.78 5.27 -16.67
C ASN A 86 -25.57 5.31 -17.63
N LEU A 87 -24.41 5.77 -17.14
CA LEU A 87 -23.16 5.81 -17.90
C LEU A 87 -22.40 4.47 -17.91
N LYS A 88 -22.91 3.43 -17.22
CA LYS A 88 -22.21 2.14 -16.99
C LYS A 88 -20.76 2.33 -16.51
N SER A 89 -20.56 3.33 -15.66
CA SER A 89 -19.24 3.85 -15.30
C SER A 89 -19.00 3.75 -13.79
N PRO A 90 -17.74 3.56 -13.34
CA PRO A 90 -17.45 3.44 -11.93
C PRO A 90 -17.52 4.78 -11.18
N ILE A 91 -17.77 4.67 -9.88
CA ILE A 91 -17.53 5.76 -8.91
C ILE A 91 -16.21 5.47 -8.20
N LEU A 92 -15.24 6.37 -8.36
CA LEU A 92 -13.98 6.39 -7.63
C LEU A 92 -14.11 7.30 -6.41
N ILE A 93 -13.77 6.79 -5.23
CA ILE A 93 -13.68 7.59 -4.00
C ILE A 93 -12.23 7.78 -3.56
N THR A 94 -11.86 9.02 -3.25
CA THR A 94 -10.51 9.37 -2.78
C THR A 94 -10.55 10.55 -1.79
N PRO A 95 -9.53 10.74 -0.95
CA PRO A 95 -9.43 11.90 -0.08
C PRO A 95 -9.38 13.23 -0.86
N LYS A 96 -9.70 14.34 -0.19
CA LYS A 96 -9.80 15.68 -0.81
C LYS A 96 -8.50 16.15 -1.48
N THR A 97 -7.37 15.79 -0.88
CA THR A 97 -6.05 16.40 -1.14
C THR A 97 -5.06 15.48 -1.84
N TYR A 98 -5.36 14.18 -1.97
CA TYR A 98 -4.49 13.22 -2.66
C TYR A 98 -5.30 12.09 -3.31
N VAL A 99 -4.71 11.47 -4.33
CA VAL A 99 -5.21 10.23 -4.93
C VAL A 99 -4.68 9.06 -4.11
N SER A 100 -5.58 8.23 -3.57
CA SER A 100 -5.16 7.04 -2.82
C SER A 100 -4.28 6.14 -3.68
N ALA A 101 -3.17 5.65 -3.11
CA ALA A 101 -2.21 4.80 -3.81
C ALA A 101 -2.86 3.50 -4.34
N TYR A 102 -3.92 3.02 -3.67
CA TYR A 102 -4.68 1.84 -4.09
C TYR A 102 -5.35 1.98 -5.46
N HIS A 103 -5.60 3.21 -5.95
CA HIS A 103 -6.23 3.43 -7.25
C HIS A 103 -5.26 3.37 -8.42
N LYS A 104 -3.95 3.32 -8.17
CA LYS A 104 -2.98 3.53 -9.23
C LYS A 104 -3.05 2.48 -10.34
N GLU A 105 -3.16 1.20 -9.98
CA GLU A 105 -3.28 0.13 -10.97
C GLU A 105 -4.48 0.36 -11.92
N ASN A 106 -5.64 0.71 -11.37
CA ASN A 106 -6.83 1.00 -12.16
C ASN A 106 -6.65 2.25 -13.04
N LEU A 107 -6.01 3.30 -12.52
CA LEU A 107 -5.80 4.55 -13.23
C LEU A 107 -4.74 4.46 -14.33
N GLU A 108 -3.76 3.55 -14.20
CA GLU A 108 -2.73 3.32 -15.22
C GLU A 108 -3.17 2.32 -16.29
N ALA A 109 -3.99 1.34 -15.93
CA ALA A 109 -4.47 0.30 -16.84
C ALA A 109 -5.69 0.73 -17.68
N LYS A 110 -6.38 1.81 -17.30
CA LYS A 110 -7.64 2.23 -17.92
C LYS A 110 -7.56 3.64 -18.47
N SER A 111 -8.41 3.90 -19.46
CA SER A 111 -8.70 5.24 -19.97
C SER A 111 -10.18 5.58 -19.77
N ALA A 112 -10.51 6.87 -19.80
CA ALA A 112 -11.89 7.33 -19.73
C ALA A 112 -12.16 8.52 -20.65
N ASN A 113 -13.31 8.52 -21.35
CA ASN A 113 -13.70 9.66 -22.20
C ASN A 113 -13.99 10.92 -21.37
N LYS A 114 -14.55 10.74 -20.15
CA LYS A 114 -14.92 11.83 -19.26
C LYS A 114 -14.57 11.53 -17.80
N VAL A 115 -14.19 12.56 -17.06
CA VAL A 115 -14.05 12.51 -15.60
C VAL A 115 -15.03 13.51 -14.98
N TYR A 116 -15.98 13.02 -14.18
CA TYR A 116 -16.95 13.86 -13.50
C TYR A 116 -16.50 14.12 -12.06
N LYS A 117 -16.36 15.39 -11.68
CA LYS A 117 -16.20 15.77 -10.27
C LYS A 117 -17.56 15.80 -9.61
N ILE A 118 -17.77 14.96 -8.60
CA ILE A 118 -19.02 14.88 -7.85
C ILE A 118 -18.89 15.68 -6.55
N GLY A 119 -19.75 16.69 -6.41
CA GLY A 119 -19.78 17.56 -5.24
C GLY A 119 -18.57 18.51 -5.12
N GLY A 120 -18.52 19.23 -3.99
CA GLY A 120 -17.45 20.16 -3.65
C GLY A 120 -16.36 19.53 -2.75
N GLY A 121 -15.17 20.14 -2.73
CA GLY A 121 -14.09 19.83 -1.77
C GLY A 121 -12.92 19.01 -2.29
N LEU A 122 -13.08 18.25 -3.39
CA LEU A 122 -11.92 17.67 -4.10
C LEU A 122 -11.08 18.80 -4.70
N THR A 123 -9.78 18.79 -4.42
CA THR A 123 -8.85 19.78 -4.98
C THR A 123 -8.70 19.63 -6.49
N SER A 124 -8.42 20.73 -7.20
CA SER A 124 -8.16 20.68 -8.65
C SER A 124 -7.00 19.76 -8.98
N LYS A 125 -5.98 19.71 -8.11
CA LYS A 125 -4.84 18.80 -8.25
C LYS A 125 -5.25 17.33 -8.31
N VAL A 126 -6.10 16.88 -7.40
CA VAL A 126 -6.62 15.49 -7.40
C VAL A 126 -7.36 15.19 -8.70
N MET A 127 -8.23 16.11 -9.14
CA MET A 127 -8.97 15.92 -10.39
C MET A 127 -8.07 15.90 -11.62
N SER A 128 -7.10 16.81 -11.70
CA SER A 128 -6.12 16.84 -12.80
C SER A 128 -5.27 15.58 -12.82
N SER A 129 -4.80 15.09 -11.68
CA SER A 129 -4.04 13.83 -11.59
C SER A 129 -4.85 12.65 -12.12
N ILE A 130 -6.10 12.48 -11.69
CA ILE A 130 -6.98 11.40 -12.17
C ILE A 130 -7.25 11.55 -13.68
N ALA A 131 -7.58 12.75 -14.14
CA ALA A 131 -7.86 13.01 -15.56
C ALA A 131 -6.64 12.77 -16.45
N SER A 132 -5.44 13.13 -15.99
CA SER A 132 -4.19 12.86 -16.70
C SER A 132 -3.93 11.36 -16.81
N SER A 133 -4.06 10.60 -15.72
CA SER A 133 -3.87 9.13 -15.75
C SER A 133 -4.85 8.42 -16.67
N LEU A 134 -6.12 8.87 -16.70
CA LEU A 134 -7.16 8.27 -17.54
C LEU A 134 -7.16 8.78 -18.99
N SER A 135 -6.28 9.70 -19.36
CA SER A 135 -6.18 10.17 -20.74
C SER A 135 -5.49 9.11 -21.61
N LYS A 136 -5.98 8.90 -22.85
CA LYS A 136 -5.47 7.87 -23.79
C LYS A 136 -3.98 8.00 -24.16
N HIS A 137 -3.31 9.05 -23.71
CA HIS A 137 -1.87 9.29 -23.89
C HIS A 137 -1.19 9.36 -22.51
N ASN A 138 -0.76 8.20 -22.01
CA ASN A 138 0.03 8.08 -20.78
C ASN A 138 1.42 8.74 -20.99
N THR A 139 1.49 10.05 -20.74
CA THR A 139 2.76 10.67 -20.32
C THR A 139 2.86 10.51 -18.81
N THR A 140 4.02 10.03 -18.38
CA THR A 140 4.37 9.57 -17.02
C THR A 140 3.65 10.33 -15.89
N PRO A 141 3.08 9.63 -14.88
CA PRO A 141 2.45 10.29 -13.74
C PRO A 141 3.43 11.26 -13.07
N THR A 142 3.06 12.55 -13.05
CA THR A 142 3.71 13.53 -12.20
C THR A 142 3.11 13.40 -10.80
N ASP A 143 3.91 12.96 -9.83
CA ASP A 143 3.76 13.46 -8.47
C ASP A 143 4.97 14.36 -8.19
N PRO A 144 4.71 15.64 -7.93
CA PRO A 144 5.05 16.09 -6.60
C PRO A 144 3.90 16.87 -5.97
N GLY A 145 3.39 16.35 -4.86
CA GLY A 145 2.93 17.09 -3.70
C GLY A 145 3.71 18.38 -3.51
N THR A 146 3.12 19.53 -3.84
CA THR A 146 3.61 20.84 -3.43
C THR A 146 2.59 21.44 -2.46
N SER A 147 2.69 20.95 -1.23
CA SER A 147 2.53 21.78 -0.04
C SER A 147 3.86 21.69 0.69
N GLY A 148 4.28 22.72 1.43
CA GLY A 148 5.60 22.80 2.11
C GLY A 148 5.89 21.73 3.18
N GLY A 149 5.24 20.58 3.13
CA GLY A 149 5.50 19.40 3.95
C GLY A 149 6.70 18.59 3.45
N LYS A 150 7.23 17.76 4.34
CA LYS A 150 8.34 16.84 4.06
C LYS A 150 7.98 15.82 2.99
N THR A 151 8.96 15.48 2.15
CA THR A 151 8.83 14.45 1.11
C THR A 151 9.48 13.16 1.57
N VAL A 152 8.72 12.07 1.60
CA VAL A 152 9.20 10.74 1.96
C VAL A 152 9.10 9.82 0.76
N MET A 153 10.15 9.04 0.50
CA MET A 153 10.13 7.96 -0.47
C MET A 153 9.97 6.62 0.22
N ILE A 154 8.90 5.90 -0.10
CA ILE A 154 8.64 4.54 0.39
C ILE A 154 9.04 3.53 -0.69
N ASP A 155 9.87 2.58 -0.33
CA ASP A 155 10.41 1.56 -1.22
C ASP A 155 9.96 0.16 -0.79
N PRO A 156 8.89 -0.39 -1.40
CA PRO A 156 8.53 -1.78 -1.14
C PRO A 156 9.56 -2.71 -1.77
N GLY A 157 10.23 -3.53 -0.95
CA GLY A 157 11.24 -4.49 -1.39
C GLY A 157 10.75 -5.43 -2.50
N HIS A 158 11.66 -5.96 -3.32
CA HIS A 158 11.35 -6.95 -4.37
C HIS A 158 10.32 -6.46 -5.40
N GLY A 159 9.63 -7.37 -6.11
CA GLY A 159 8.58 -7.06 -7.08
C GLY A 159 8.76 -7.76 -8.42
N GLY A 160 7.65 -8.04 -9.10
CA GLY A 160 7.61 -8.74 -10.37
C GLY A 160 8.19 -10.14 -10.26
N SER A 161 9.25 -10.40 -11.03
CA SER A 161 9.96 -11.68 -11.07
C SER A 161 10.73 -11.99 -9.79
N ASP A 162 11.12 -10.97 -9.02
CA ASP A 162 11.74 -11.13 -7.71
C ASP A 162 10.64 -11.22 -6.64
N THR A 163 10.41 -12.43 -6.11
CA THR A 163 9.38 -12.66 -5.09
C THR A 163 9.83 -12.26 -3.69
N GLY A 164 11.13 -12.00 -3.50
CA GLY A 164 11.77 -12.07 -2.19
C GLY A 164 11.60 -13.45 -1.57
N THR A 165 11.63 -13.50 -0.24
CA THR A 165 11.45 -14.77 0.46
C THR A 165 10.04 -15.32 0.27
N THR A 166 9.95 -16.65 0.14
CA THR A 166 8.71 -17.41 0.22
C THR A 166 8.64 -18.12 1.58
N GLY A 167 7.62 -17.82 2.39
CA GLY A 167 7.46 -18.40 3.72
C GLY A 167 6.87 -19.82 3.66
N LYS A 168 7.53 -20.81 4.26
CA LYS A 168 7.07 -22.21 4.32
C LYS A 168 5.81 -22.46 5.18
N PRO A 169 5.59 -21.81 6.35
CA PRO A 169 4.44 -22.18 7.20
C PRO A 169 3.05 -21.74 6.69
N LEU A 170 2.98 -20.88 5.66
CA LEU A 170 1.71 -20.32 5.16
C LEU A 170 1.58 -20.35 3.63
N GLY A 171 2.03 -21.44 3.01
CA GLY A 171 1.52 -21.95 1.73
C GLY A 171 1.22 -20.92 0.62
N GLY A 172 2.17 -20.05 0.29
CA GLY A 172 2.04 -19.14 -0.88
C GLY A 172 2.28 -17.65 -0.60
N ILE A 173 2.65 -17.26 0.62
CA ILE A 173 3.04 -15.87 0.92
C ILE A 173 4.36 -15.52 0.22
N LYS A 174 4.36 -14.39 -0.49
CA LYS A 174 5.55 -13.80 -1.09
C LYS A 174 5.87 -12.49 -0.42
N GLU A 175 7.14 -12.27 -0.11
CA GLU A 175 7.62 -11.02 0.49
C GLU A 175 7.22 -9.79 -0.32
N LYS A 176 7.29 -9.87 -1.66
CA LYS A 176 6.88 -8.76 -2.53
C LYS A 176 5.44 -8.26 -2.32
N ASP A 177 4.53 -9.14 -1.90
CA ASP A 177 3.12 -8.82 -1.68
C ASP A 177 2.94 -8.17 -0.30
N TYR A 178 3.61 -8.70 0.73
CA TYR A 178 3.62 -8.13 2.08
C TYR A 178 4.28 -6.76 2.13
N THR A 179 5.42 -6.61 1.47
CA THR A 179 6.11 -5.33 1.35
C THR A 179 5.25 -4.30 0.61
N LEU A 180 4.59 -4.67 -0.49
CA LEU A 180 3.69 -3.77 -1.21
C LEU A 180 2.51 -3.32 -0.34
N ASN A 181 1.80 -4.26 0.29
CA ASN A 181 0.63 -3.94 1.11
C ASN A 181 0.99 -3.09 2.34
N THR A 182 2.10 -3.41 3.00
CA THR A 182 2.62 -2.63 4.14
C THR A 182 3.02 -1.21 3.70
N SER A 183 3.65 -1.11 2.54
CA SER A 183 4.10 0.17 1.98
C SER A 183 2.93 1.05 1.52
N LEU A 184 1.89 0.47 0.91
CA LEU A 184 0.67 1.19 0.55
C LEU A 184 0.00 1.76 1.81
N ALA A 185 -0.11 0.96 2.88
CA ALA A 185 -0.65 1.43 4.16
C ALA A 185 0.21 2.54 4.79
N THR A 186 1.54 2.42 4.72
CA THR A 186 2.49 3.45 5.17
C THR A 186 2.28 4.75 4.39
N THR A 187 2.17 4.65 3.07
CA THR A 187 1.94 5.78 2.16
C THR A 187 0.62 6.49 2.44
N GLU A 188 -0.48 5.74 2.58
CA GLU A 188 -1.79 6.33 2.88
C GLU A 188 -1.80 7.02 4.24
N TYR A 189 -1.16 6.43 5.25
CA TYR A 189 -1.00 7.07 6.55
C TYR A 189 -0.26 8.40 6.44
N LEU A 190 0.93 8.40 5.83
CA LEU A 190 1.75 9.61 5.71
C LEU A 190 1.07 10.71 4.88
N ARG A 191 0.41 10.35 3.77
CA ARG A 191 -0.39 11.30 2.97
C ARG A 191 -1.52 11.92 3.77
N SER A 192 -2.20 11.12 4.61
CA SER A 192 -3.24 11.64 5.52
C SER A 192 -2.69 12.62 6.58
N LYS A 193 -1.39 12.58 6.86
CA LYS A 193 -0.68 13.47 7.78
C LYS A 193 -0.04 14.67 7.11
N GLY A 194 -0.22 14.84 5.80
CA GLY A 194 0.27 15.98 5.01
C GLY A 194 1.68 15.80 4.44
N PHE A 195 2.26 14.60 4.50
CA PHE A 195 3.53 14.32 3.82
C PHE A 195 3.32 14.17 2.32
N ASN A 196 4.30 14.61 1.55
CA ASN A 196 4.41 14.24 0.14
C ASN A 196 5.04 12.85 0.09
N VAL A 197 4.40 11.86 -0.53
CA VAL A 197 4.90 10.47 -0.51
C VAL A 197 5.04 9.93 -1.93
N ILE A 198 6.28 9.56 -2.26
CA ILE A 198 6.67 8.97 -3.54
C ILE A 198 6.96 7.48 -3.30
N MET A 199 6.47 6.61 -4.16
CA MET A 199 6.76 5.17 -4.06
C MET A 199 7.69 4.75 -5.21
N THR A 200 8.70 3.92 -4.92
CA THR A 200 9.57 3.35 -5.97
C THR A 200 8.78 2.39 -6.87
N ARG A 201 7.89 1.62 -6.25
CA ARG A 201 6.82 0.86 -6.88
C ARG A 201 5.58 0.89 -5.99
N ASP A 202 4.43 0.81 -6.62
CA ASP A 202 3.09 0.81 -6.01
C ASP A 202 2.17 -0.20 -6.71
N THR A 203 2.76 -1.01 -7.59
CA THR A 203 2.20 -2.20 -8.22
C THR A 203 3.23 -3.35 -8.14
N ASP A 204 2.81 -4.56 -8.51
CA ASP A 204 3.72 -5.70 -8.64
C ASP A 204 4.53 -5.61 -9.95
N LYS A 205 5.70 -4.96 -9.89
CA LYS A 205 6.61 -4.79 -11.03
C LYS A 205 8.06 -5.05 -10.64
N THR A 206 8.84 -5.58 -11.58
CA THR A 206 10.28 -5.77 -11.40
C THR A 206 10.98 -4.40 -11.34
N LEU A 207 11.76 -4.18 -10.29
CA LEU A 207 12.53 -2.94 -10.11
C LEU A 207 13.88 -3.22 -9.43
N SER A 208 14.98 -2.85 -10.10
CA SER A 208 16.34 -3.08 -9.61
C SER A 208 16.72 -2.13 -8.45
N LEU A 209 17.67 -2.54 -7.61
CA LEU A 209 18.21 -1.70 -6.53
C LEU A 209 18.83 -0.39 -7.07
N GLY A 210 19.45 -0.44 -8.24
CA GLY A 210 19.99 0.73 -8.94
C GLY A 210 18.89 1.72 -9.34
N ASN A 211 17.78 1.25 -9.91
CA ASN A 211 16.67 2.12 -10.29
C ASN A 211 16.00 2.78 -9.08
N ARG A 212 15.88 2.06 -7.95
CA ARG A 212 15.33 2.60 -6.68
C ARG A 212 16.17 3.77 -6.17
N THR A 213 17.48 3.58 -6.10
CA THR A 213 18.41 4.60 -5.62
C THR A 213 18.58 5.76 -6.60
N ALA A 214 18.62 5.49 -7.91
CA ALA A 214 18.64 6.53 -8.94
C ALA A 214 17.40 7.45 -8.85
N LEU A 215 16.22 6.86 -8.64
CA LEU A 215 14.99 7.62 -8.44
C LEU A 215 15.07 8.49 -7.16
N SER A 216 15.52 7.91 -6.04
CA SER A 216 15.72 8.64 -4.78
C SER A 216 16.69 9.81 -4.96
N ASN A 217 17.84 9.59 -5.58
CA ASN A 217 18.87 10.62 -5.74
C ASN A 217 18.42 11.75 -6.68
N SER A 218 17.61 11.43 -7.69
CA SER A 218 17.02 12.40 -8.60
C SER A 218 15.95 13.27 -7.92
N LEU A 219 15.04 12.66 -7.16
CA LEU A 219 13.91 13.35 -6.54
C LEU A 219 14.21 13.95 -5.16
N ARG A 220 15.34 13.56 -4.55
CA ARG A 220 15.88 14.11 -3.30
C ARG A 220 14.85 14.18 -2.15
N PRO A 221 14.17 13.07 -1.79
CA PRO A 221 13.26 13.06 -0.65
C PRO A 221 14.00 13.37 0.67
N ASP A 222 13.31 13.94 1.65
CA ASP A 222 13.84 14.16 3.01
C ASP A 222 14.21 12.82 3.70
N LEU A 223 13.52 11.73 3.35
CA LEU A 223 13.79 10.39 3.84
C LEU A 223 13.43 9.33 2.79
N PHE A 224 14.30 8.35 2.62
CA PHE A 224 14.03 7.09 1.93
C PHE A 224 13.81 5.96 2.95
N THR A 225 12.72 5.22 2.85
CA THR A 225 12.42 4.08 3.72
C THR A 225 12.12 2.85 2.88
N SER A 226 13.03 1.88 2.90
CA SER A 226 12.82 0.56 2.30
C SER A 226 12.11 -0.36 3.29
N ILE A 227 11.10 -1.09 2.83
CA ILE A 227 10.26 -1.96 3.66
C ILE A 227 10.39 -3.39 3.14
N HIS A 228 10.86 -4.26 4.02
CA HIS A 228 11.18 -5.66 3.77
C HIS A 228 10.60 -6.56 4.86
N TYR A 229 10.63 -7.86 4.58
CA TYR A 229 10.40 -8.88 5.60
C TYR A 229 11.51 -9.92 5.54
N ASN A 230 11.99 -10.29 6.72
CA ASN A 230 13.15 -11.15 6.86
C ASN A 230 12.78 -12.63 6.67
N ALA A 231 13.82 -13.46 6.59
CA ALA A 231 13.75 -14.90 6.70
C ALA A 231 15.08 -15.47 7.19
N SER A 232 15.07 -16.68 7.73
CA SER A 232 16.26 -17.27 8.35
C SER A 232 16.48 -18.76 8.08
N ASP A 233 15.54 -19.42 7.41
CA ASP A 233 15.49 -20.88 7.16
C ASP A 233 15.55 -21.74 8.45
N THR A 234 15.51 -21.11 9.63
CA THR A 234 15.77 -21.74 10.93
C THR A 234 14.76 -21.24 11.99
N THR A 235 15.18 -20.35 12.91
CA THR A 235 14.37 -19.87 14.04
C THR A 235 14.41 -18.35 14.22
N GLY A 236 14.97 -17.63 13.25
CA GLY A 236 14.97 -16.16 13.24
C GLY A 236 13.55 -15.61 13.36
N ASN A 237 13.41 -14.59 14.20
CA ASN A 237 12.14 -13.93 14.46
C ASN A 237 12.39 -12.52 15.01
N GLY A 238 11.40 -11.65 14.88
CA GLY A 238 11.41 -10.28 15.37
C GLY A 238 11.58 -9.21 14.31
N VAL A 239 11.71 -7.98 14.78
CA VAL A 239 11.83 -6.76 13.97
C VAL A 239 13.22 -6.14 14.15
N GLU A 240 13.82 -5.69 13.04
CA GLU A 240 15.03 -4.86 13.02
C GLU A 240 14.91 -3.73 12.00
N VAL A 241 15.61 -2.63 12.26
CA VAL A 241 15.67 -1.51 11.32
C VAL A 241 17.13 -1.16 11.07
N PHE A 242 17.53 -1.21 9.81
CA PHE A 242 18.86 -0.80 9.37
C PHE A 242 18.88 0.68 9.05
N TYR A 243 19.93 1.37 9.50
CA TYR A 243 20.18 2.77 9.20
C TYR A 243 21.62 2.98 8.72
N LYS A 244 21.93 4.19 8.23
CA LYS A 244 23.23 4.48 7.62
C LYS A 244 24.37 4.46 8.63
N LEU A 245 25.49 3.85 8.26
CA LEU A 245 26.70 3.75 9.08
C LEU A 245 27.19 5.10 9.60
N LYS A 246 27.10 6.16 8.78
CA LYS A 246 27.54 7.51 9.16
C LYS A 246 26.81 8.08 10.38
N ASP A 247 25.61 7.58 10.70
CA ASP A 247 24.79 8.05 11.83
C ASP A 247 24.91 7.12 13.05
N LYS A 248 25.89 6.18 13.09
CA LYS A 248 26.06 5.19 14.18
C LYS A 248 26.20 5.82 15.57
N ASP A 249 26.80 7.00 15.64
CA ASP A 249 27.04 7.73 16.90
C ASP A 249 25.96 8.80 17.16
N GLY A 250 24.89 8.81 16.35
CA GLY A 250 23.83 9.81 16.38
C GLY A 250 23.61 10.43 15.00
N GLY A 251 22.36 10.68 14.63
CA GLY A 251 22.02 11.27 13.34
C GLY A 251 20.61 10.89 12.88
N THR A 252 20.17 11.51 11.78
CA THR A 252 18.79 11.43 11.30
C THR A 252 18.33 9.98 11.09
N THR A 253 19.12 9.14 10.41
CA THR A 253 18.67 7.79 10.07
C THR A 253 18.63 6.87 11.29
N LYS A 254 19.50 7.08 12.29
CA LYS A 254 19.44 6.36 13.58
C LYS A 254 18.20 6.73 14.39
N THR A 255 17.86 8.03 14.44
CA THR A 255 16.61 8.50 15.09
C THR A 255 15.38 7.91 14.42
N VAL A 256 15.30 8.01 13.08
CA VAL A 256 14.19 7.45 12.29
C VAL A 256 14.05 5.94 12.54
N ALA A 257 15.15 5.19 12.46
CA ALA A 257 15.12 3.74 12.67
C ALA A 257 14.66 3.37 14.08
N THR A 258 15.08 4.14 15.09
CA THR A 258 14.67 3.93 16.48
C THR A 258 13.17 4.21 16.68
N ASN A 259 12.66 5.31 16.12
CA ASN A 259 11.25 5.68 16.22
C ASN A 259 10.34 4.67 15.51
N ILE A 260 10.71 4.23 14.30
CA ILE A 260 9.99 3.17 13.58
C ILE A 260 9.97 1.88 14.40
N LEU A 261 11.13 1.45 14.91
CA LEU A 261 11.22 0.25 15.72
C LEU A 261 10.31 0.32 16.97
N ASN A 262 10.34 1.46 17.68
CA ASN A 262 9.51 1.66 18.86
C ASN A 262 8.01 1.61 18.54
N ARG A 263 7.56 2.28 17.47
CA ARG A 263 6.15 2.24 17.04
C ARG A 263 5.68 0.85 16.65
N ILE A 264 6.52 0.06 15.98
CA ILE A 264 6.21 -1.34 15.68
C ILE A 264 6.04 -2.12 16.99
N LEU A 265 6.98 -1.99 17.93
CA LEU A 265 6.97 -2.73 19.19
C LEU A 265 5.86 -2.29 20.17
N GLU A 266 5.38 -1.05 20.07
CA GLU A 266 4.19 -0.57 20.80
C GLU A 266 2.93 -1.38 20.43
N LYS A 267 2.89 -1.93 19.21
CA LYS A 267 1.70 -2.59 18.68
C LYS A 267 1.85 -4.09 18.51
N PHE A 268 3.05 -4.55 18.19
CA PHE A 268 3.35 -5.94 17.89
C PHE A 268 4.35 -6.47 18.92
N ASN A 269 3.99 -7.55 19.60
CA ASN A 269 4.88 -8.26 20.52
C ASN A 269 5.91 -9.11 19.76
N LEU A 270 6.67 -8.46 18.88
CA LEU A 270 7.78 -9.04 18.12
C LEU A 270 9.05 -8.99 18.95
N LYS A 271 9.96 -9.94 18.71
CA LYS A 271 11.29 -9.87 19.31
C LYS A 271 12.00 -8.60 18.84
N ASN A 272 12.42 -7.75 19.79
CA ASN A 272 13.20 -6.57 19.48
C ASN A 272 14.64 -6.97 19.11
N ARG A 273 15.02 -6.76 17.85
CA ARG A 273 16.39 -7.02 17.37
C ARG A 273 17.21 -5.74 17.21
N GLY A 274 16.63 -4.58 17.50
CA GLY A 274 17.31 -3.29 17.54
C GLY A 274 17.40 -2.56 16.20
N ALA A 275 17.67 -1.26 16.29
CA ALA A 275 18.11 -0.44 15.18
C ALA A 275 19.63 -0.60 15.03
N LYS A 276 20.12 -0.94 13.83
CA LYS A 276 21.54 -1.30 13.65
C LYS A 276 22.11 -0.87 12.30
N THR A 277 23.43 -0.87 12.21
CA THR A 277 24.17 -0.70 10.95
C THR A 277 24.72 -2.06 10.51
N ARG A 278 24.96 -2.24 9.21
CA ARG A 278 25.69 -3.39 8.68
C ARG A 278 26.65 -2.91 7.61
N THR A 279 27.90 -3.35 7.66
CA THR A 279 28.96 -2.90 6.76
C THR A 279 29.33 -3.97 5.74
N LEU A 280 29.90 -3.57 4.60
CA LEU A 280 30.49 -4.54 3.68
C LEU A 280 31.67 -5.25 4.35
N SER A 281 31.82 -6.55 4.10
CA SER A 281 33.00 -7.30 4.53
C SER A 281 34.27 -6.84 3.81
N THR A 282 34.13 -6.36 2.57
CA THR A 282 35.23 -5.86 1.73
C THR A 282 35.60 -4.40 2.01
N ASP A 283 34.71 -3.65 2.67
CA ASP A 283 34.94 -2.23 3.01
C ASP A 283 34.07 -1.86 4.23
N PRO A 284 34.62 -1.92 5.45
CA PRO A 284 33.87 -1.64 6.68
C PRO A 284 33.48 -0.16 6.82
N THR A 285 33.93 0.72 5.92
CA THR A 285 33.53 2.13 5.90
C THR A 285 32.22 2.37 5.13
N LYS A 286 31.68 1.34 4.48
CA LYS A 286 30.49 1.43 3.64
C LYS A 286 29.34 0.58 4.17
N ASP A 287 28.13 1.10 4.04
CA ASP A 287 26.90 0.34 4.28
C ASP A 287 26.84 -0.92 3.40
N TYR A 288 26.42 -2.04 3.98
CA TYR A 288 26.21 -3.30 3.26
C TYR A 288 25.00 -3.22 2.31
N LEU A 289 23.90 -2.65 2.79
CA LEU A 289 22.64 -2.59 2.06
C LEU A 289 22.77 -1.60 0.89
N TYR A 290 22.50 -2.07 -0.32
CA TYR A 290 22.69 -1.27 -1.54
C TYR A 290 21.92 0.05 -1.49
N VAL A 291 20.67 0.01 -1.02
CA VAL A 291 19.79 1.18 -0.94
C VAL A 291 20.16 2.17 0.15
N LEU A 292 21.00 1.78 1.12
CA LEU A 292 21.62 2.71 2.07
C LEU A 292 22.92 3.28 1.48
N ARG A 293 23.77 2.40 0.93
CA ARG A 293 25.09 2.76 0.39
C ARG A 293 25.04 3.72 -0.80
N ASN A 294 24.11 3.52 -1.73
CA ASN A 294 24.04 4.26 -3.00
C ASN A 294 22.95 5.35 -3.02
N ASN A 295 22.40 5.68 -1.87
CA ASN A 295 21.40 6.74 -1.74
C ASN A 295 22.08 7.96 -1.13
N ASP A 296 21.90 9.14 -1.73
CA ASP A 296 22.50 10.37 -1.22
C ASP A 296 21.68 10.96 -0.07
N MET A 297 20.39 10.62 -0.02
CA MET A 297 19.44 11.08 0.99
C MET A 297 19.50 10.22 2.26
N PRO A 298 18.96 10.68 3.41
CA PRO A 298 18.75 9.82 4.57
C PRO A 298 17.98 8.55 4.18
N ALA A 299 18.48 7.38 4.54
CA ALA A 299 17.90 6.10 4.13
C ALA A 299 17.88 5.11 5.31
N VAL A 300 16.75 4.42 5.46
CA VAL A 300 16.58 3.29 6.40
C VAL A 300 15.95 2.10 5.67
N LEU A 301 16.17 0.90 6.19
CA LEU A 301 15.53 -0.33 5.72
C LEU A 301 14.89 -1.05 6.91
N VAL A 302 13.60 -1.32 6.84
CA VAL A 302 12.82 -1.98 7.89
C VAL A 302 12.65 -3.45 7.53
N GLU A 303 13.11 -4.34 8.40
CA GLU A 303 12.76 -5.77 8.37
C GLU A 303 11.62 -6.00 9.35
N CYS A 304 10.38 -6.02 8.84
CA CYS A 304 9.18 -5.89 9.66
C CYS A 304 8.95 -7.09 10.60
N ALA A 305 9.24 -8.29 10.11
CA ALA A 305 9.02 -9.59 10.75
C ALA A 305 9.68 -10.68 9.89
N PHE A 306 9.73 -11.92 10.39
CA PHE A 306 10.22 -13.08 9.63
C PHE A 306 9.05 -13.84 8.98
N LEU A 307 9.01 -13.94 7.64
CA LEU A 307 7.91 -14.62 6.91
C LEU A 307 7.89 -16.14 7.08
N ASP A 308 9.04 -16.70 7.39
CA ASP A 308 9.22 -18.13 7.67
C ASP A 308 9.01 -18.48 9.15
N ASN A 309 8.66 -17.50 9.99
CA ASN A 309 8.44 -17.70 11.42
C ASN A 309 6.96 -17.66 11.80
N GLU A 310 6.44 -18.77 12.34
CA GLU A 310 5.03 -18.88 12.72
C GLU A 310 4.58 -17.87 13.80
N LYS A 311 5.46 -17.56 14.77
CA LYS A 311 5.10 -16.61 15.85
C LYS A 311 4.92 -15.21 15.29
N ASP A 312 5.85 -14.76 14.46
CA ASP A 312 5.76 -13.47 13.80
C ASP A 312 4.54 -13.41 12.87
N MET A 313 4.34 -14.46 12.04
CA MET A 313 3.24 -14.48 11.09
C MET A 313 1.86 -14.60 11.74
N SER A 314 1.75 -15.21 12.92
CA SER A 314 0.50 -15.19 13.70
C SER A 314 0.04 -13.77 14.06
N LEU A 315 0.97 -12.80 14.13
CA LEU A 315 0.68 -11.40 14.40
C LEU A 315 0.35 -10.60 13.12
N LEU A 316 0.64 -11.15 11.94
CA LEU A 316 0.55 -10.47 10.64
C LEU A 316 -0.26 -11.25 9.58
N ASN A 317 -1.12 -12.17 10.02
CA ASN A 317 -1.88 -13.09 9.17
C ASN A 317 -3.15 -12.51 8.52
N THR A 318 -3.42 -11.20 8.65
CA THR A 318 -4.60 -10.54 8.06
C THR A 318 -4.24 -9.19 7.45
N SER A 319 -5.02 -8.75 6.46
CA SER A 319 -4.87 -7.43 5.83
C SER A 319 -4.86 -6.28 6.84
N ASP A 320 -5.69 -6.36 7.89
CA ASP A 320 -5.78 -5.32 8.92
C ASP A 320 -4.49 -5.26 9.76
N LYS A 321 -3.86 -6.41 10.03
CA LYS A 321 -2.57 -6.46 10.74
C LYS A 321 -1.43 -5.95 9.88
N VAL A 322 -1.43 -6.27 8.59
CA VAL A 322 -0.45 -5.72 7.62
C VAL A 322 -0.61 -4.21 7.48
N LYS A 323 -1.85 -3.71 7.42
CA LYS A 323 -2.14 -2.27 7.42
C LYS A 323 -1.67 -1.60 8.71
N GLU A 324 -1.89 -2.24 9.84
CA GLU A 324 -1.43 -1.74 11.14
C GLU A 324 0.10 -1.66 11.18
N MET A 325 0.83 -2.65 10.64
CA MET A 325 2.29 -2.58 10.49
C MET A 325 2.72 -1.34 9.71
N GLY A 326 2.13 -1.12 8.53
CA GLY A 326 2.43 0.08 7.72
C GLY A 326 2.07 1.39 8.43
N THR A 327 0.97 1.39 9.19
CA THR A 327 0.56 2.55 10.01
C THR A 327 1.60 2.87 11.09
N GLN A 328 2.17 1.86 11.76
CA GLN A 328 3.20 2.07 12.78
C GLN A 328 4.53 2.53 12.17
N ILE A 329 4.91 2.03 11.00
CA ILE A 329 6.06 2.56 10.24
C ILE A 329 5.83 4.04 9.90
N GLY A 330 4.63 4.38 9.40
CA GLY A 330 4.25 5.76 9.10
C GLY A 330 4.29 6.68 10.32
N LYS A 331 3.85 6.22 11.50
CA LYS A 331 3.97 6.96 12.77
C LYS A 331 5.43 7.21 13.14
N GLY A 332 6.30 6.22 13.02
CA GLY A 332 7.72 6.37 13.35
C GLY A 332 8.43 7.36 12.42
N ILE A 333 8.05 7.37 11.13
CA ILE A 333 8.50 8.38 10.17
C ILE A 333 7.96 9.77 10.56
N GLU A 334 6.68 9.88 10.88
CA GLU A 334 6.03 11.13 11.31
C GLU A 334 6.71 11.74 12.53
N ASP A 335 6.96 10.95 13.57
CA ASP A 335 7.65 11.36 14.81
C ASP A 335 9.06 11.90 14.56
N SER A 336 9.67 11.56 13.42
CA SER A 336 11.06 11.88 13.11
C SER A 336 11.23 13.08 12.19
N LEU A 337 10.17 13.46 11.46
CA LEU A 337 10.23 14.46 10.40
C LEU A 337 9.32 15.68 10.62
N LYS A 338 8.42 15.61 11.59
CA LYS A 338 7.66 16.77 12.09
C LYS A 338 8.44 17.48 13.19
#